data_AF-A0A2P6MYV4-F1
#
_entry.id   AF-A0A2P6MYV4-F1
#
_cell.length_a   1.000
_cell.length_b   1.000
_cell.length_c   1.000
_cell.angle_alpha   90.00
_cell.angle_beta   90.00
_cell.angle_gamma   90.00
#
_symmetry.space_group_name_H-M   'P 1'
#
loop_
_entity.id
_entity.type
_entity.pdbx_description
1 polymer ?
#
loop_
_entity_poly.entity_id
_entity_poly.type
_entity_poly.pdbx_seq_one_letter_code
_entity_poly.pdbx_strand_id
1 'polypeptide(L)'
;MADKLSITVLTGKNINRGKKCDAYCEFILLDEKGEKIDKAQTTKVAKSSNDPIWNHSIAFRIGPSFAGILVRCWDRNRLRADRSLGQVTIKFNKSMMASQKLDQWFTMTPRKEGEDGGGEVHIQIQCGEPSDEEHTSTGKDRSATIANGEVIAEVQPSQEFTSEAVDKKLKETTHVVIESDSEEETKSRIGVPQTSLEKLTKDAKEIMFYNKNMEAGNTSSNTSSLEYVVGNVKINRGKWYYEIKVISRGHRILLGWSTTNYNPKANAGEAWVYDVTKQEKVRGNFVEKYGEPTSDNDVIGCGLDFESKTMHFYKNGKDMGAVHDVVTTKRAVPVLCLGYHSRVAVNFGRQNFVGETEGYLPIHLMLTEKEMEAVVKLFTHYRVHGTGFLEFMKDVGAVGDDDPMMFVVANRFHCSHMWEISRDEFISTFAVNGCPTMEKMKQKLAAWTTEAKDPSHFRTLYNFVFEYLREDRKIILTEEATVAWEIILKYKPWALLPDFLRFIQEEGKKAVSRDVWQQLWHFMQTFPNHLNDYDDQSSWPILFDEFNDWKKKNGKMEA
;
A
#
# COMPACT_ATOMS: atom_id res chain seq x y z
N MET A 1 37.86 -12.38 -22.10
CA MET A 1 37.52 -11.32 -21.14
C MET A 1 36.54 -11.95 -20.16
N ALA A 2 36.73 -11.82 -18.85
CA ALA A 2 35.78 -12.38 -17.89
C ALA A 2 34.38 -11.80 -18.15
N ASP A 3 33.37 -12.65 -18.25
CA ASP A 3 31.97 -12.29 -18.44
C ASP A 3 31.20 -12.24 -17.12
N LYS A 4 31.83 -12.71 -16.04
CA LYS A 4 31.28 -12.75 -14.68
C LYS A 4 32.21 -12.05 -13.69
N LEU A 5 31.59 -11.30 -12.78
CA LEU A 5 32.21 -10.63 -11.65
C LEU A 5 31.48 -11.07 -10.38
N SER A 6 32.20 -11.63 -9.42
CA SER A 6 31.67 -11.91 -8.08
C SER A 6 32.19 -10.84 -7.11
N ILE A 7 31.30 -10.28 -6.30
CA ILE A 7 31.60 -9.27 -5.29
C ILE A 7 31.05 -9.76 -3.97
N THR A 8 31.89 -9.81 -2.95
CA THR A 8 31.49 -10.15 -1.58
C THR A 8 31.82 -8.98 -0.67
N VAL A 9 30.81 -8.43 0.00
CA VAL A 9 31.03 -7.51 1.13
C VAL A 9 30.95 -8.29 2.43
N LEU A 10 32.04 -8.25 3.17
CA LEU A 10 32.17 -9.04 4.39
C LEU A 10 31.66 -8.26 5.59
N THR A 11 32.29 -7.12 5.88
CA THR A 11 32.01 -6.31 7.07
C THR A 11 32.34 -4.85 6.83
N GLY A 12 31.72 -3.98 7.63
CA GLY A 12 32.10 -2.58 7.78
C GLY A 12 32.82 -2.36 9.10
N LYS A 13 33.61 -1.29 9.17
CA LYS A 13 34.29 -0.83 10.38
C LYS A 13 34.04 0.65 10.59
N ASN A 14 33.56 1.00 11.77
CA ASN A 14 33.28 2.37 12.20
C ASN A 14 32.44 3.19 11.21
N ILE A 15 31.42 2.57 10.63
CA ILE A 15 30.72 3.07 9.45
C ILE A 15 29.82 4.29 9.75
N ASN A 16 29.46 4.47 11.02
CA ASN A 16 28.63 5.58 11.49
C ASN A 16 29.30 6.29 12.68
N ARG A 17 30.65 6.36 12.65
CA ARG A 17 31.48 7.15 13.59
C ARG A 17 31.17 6.87 15.07
N GLY A 18 30.96 5.60 15.41
CA GLY A 18 30.70 5.15 16.78
C GLY A 18 29.22 5.09 17.16
N LYS A 19 28.30 5.57 16.31
CA LYS A 19 26.86 5.45 16.52
C LYS A 19 26.34 4.16 15.89
N LYS A 20 25.37 3.52 16.54
CA LYS A 20 24.68 2.36 15.94
C LYS A 20 23.84 2.80 14.74
N CYS A 21 23.77 1.97 13.71
CA CYS A 21 22.95 2.16 12.52
C CYS A 21 22.41 0.82 12.02
N ASP A 22 21.40 0.88 11.16
CA ASP A 22 20.84 -0.26 10.45
C ASP A 22 21.43 -0.30 9.03
N ALA A 23 22.69 -0.75 8.92
CA ALA A 23 23.48 -0.56 7.71
C ALA A 23 23.22 -1.60 6.60
N TYR A 24 23.12 -1.16 5.34
CA TYR A 24 23.16 -2.03 4.16
C TYR A 24 24.00 -1.41 3.04
N CYS A 25 24.56 -2.25 2.16
CA CYS A 25 25.32 -1.80 1.01
C CYS A 25 24.51 -1.92 -0.29
N GLU A 26 24.64 -0.95 -1.18
CA GLU A 26 24.12 -0.92 -2.56
C GLU A 26 25.29 -0.99 -3.55
N PHE A 27 25.23 -1.92 -4.50
CA PHE A 27 26.24 -2.15 -5.53
C PHE A 27 25.72 -1.72 -6.90
N ILE A 28 26.52 -0.91 -7.59
CA ILE A 28 26.18 -0.34 -8.90
C ILE A 28 27.34 -0.60 -9.86
N LEU A 29 27.07 -1.22 -11.00
CA LEU A 29 28.05 -1.35 -12.08
C LEU A 29 28.13 -0.05 -12.87
N LEU A 30 29.36 0.38 -13.18
CA LEU A 30 29.65 1.60 -13.91
C LEU A 30 30.32 1.31 -15.25
N ASP A 31 29.99 2.13 -16.25
CA ASP A 31 30.67 2.15 -17.53
C ASP A 31 31.89 3.07 -17.56
N GLU A 32 32.57 3.15 -18.70
CA GLU A 32 33.75 4.00 -18.92
C GLU A 32 33.49 5.50 -18.66
N LYS A 33 32.23 5.95 -18.77
CA LYS A 33 31.81 7.33 -18.48
C LYS A 33 31.40 7.51 -17.01
N GLY A 34 31.31 6.42 -16.23
CA GLY A 34 30.81 6.43 -14.86
C GLY A 34 29.30 6.36 -14.77
N GLU A 35 28.60 5.99 -15.85
CA GLU A 35 27.15 5.82 -15.88
C GLU A 35 26.75 4.40 -15.45
N LYS A 36 25.55 4.27 -14.89
CA LYS A 36 25.02 3.01 -14.37
C LYS A 36 24.65 2.05 -15.51
N ILE A 37 25.21 0.84 -15.49
CA ILE A 37 24.99 -0.19 -16.54
C ILE A 37 23.74 -1.03 -16.29
N ASP A 38 23.44 -1.36 -15.03
CA ASP A 38 22.37 -2.30 -14.66
C ASP A 38 21.71 -1.92 -13.33
N LYS A 39 20.63 -2.60 -12.96
CA LYS A 39 19.93 -2.45 -11.68
C LYS A 39 20.91 -2.65 -10.52
N ALA A 40 20.79 -1.77 -9.52
CA ALA A 40 21.58 -1.89 -8.32
C ALA A 40 21.15 -3.12 -7.51
N GLN A 41 22.09 -3.76 -6.83
CA GLN A 41 21.81 -4.88 -5.92
C GLN A 41 22.18 -4.48 -4.50
N THR A 42 21.45 -4.98 -3.50
CA THR A 42 21.62 -4.57 -2.10
C THR A 42 21.82 -5.74 -1.17
N THR A 43 22.59 -5.55 -0.10
CA THR A 43 22.70 -6.54 0.99
C THR A 43 21.43 -6.56 1.84
N LYS A 44 21.35 -7.56 2.73
CA LYS A 44 20.46 -7.46 3.91
C LYS A 44 20.94 -6.35 4.84
N VAL A 45 20.00 -5.84 5.65
CA VAL A 45 20.27 -4.83 6.67
C VAL A 45 20.92 -5.47 7.90
N ALA A 46 22.11 -4.99 8.26
CA ALA A 46 22.78 -5.32 9.51
C ALA A 46 22.30 -4.35 10.60
N LYS A 47 21.49 -4.84 11.53
CA LYS A 47 20.79 -3.99 12.50
C LYS A 47 21.67 -3.53 13.65
N SER A 48 21.48 -2.28 14.07
CA SER A 48 22.01 -1.69 15.31
C SER A 48 23.51 -1.92 15.52
N SER A 49 24.31 -1.74 14.47
CA SER A 49 25.76 -1.95 14.51
C SER A 49 26.51 -0.76 13.94
N ASN A 50 27.68 -0.45 14.51
CA ASN A 50 28.65 0.47 13.95
C ASN A 50 29.73 -0.27 13.12
N ASP A 51 29.83 -1.59 13.31
CA ASP A 51 30.76 -2.50 12.64
C ASP A 51 29.93 -3.66 12.04
N PRO A 52 29.12 -3.38 11.00
CA PRO A 52 28.14 -4.33 10.48
C PRO A 52 28.82 -5.52 9.80
N ILE A 53 28.29 -6.73 10.01
CA ILE A 53 28.73 -7.94 9.30
C ILE A 53 27.62 -8.33 8.31
N TRP A 54 27.96 -8.36 7.02
CA TRP A 54 27.01 -8.71 5.95
C TRP A 54 27.26 -10.10 5.37
N ASN A 55 28.53 -10.49 5.17
CA ASN A 55 28.93 -11.74 4.50
C ASN A 55 28.09 -12.03 3.24
N HIS A 56 27.89 -11.01 2.42
CA HIS A 56 26.94 -11.05 1.31
C HIS A 56 27.69 -11.07 -0.02
N SER A 57 27.43 -12.10 -0.83
CA SER A 57 28.05 -12.30 -2.14
C SER A 57 27.04 -12.12 -3.25
N ILE A 58 27.43 -11.37 -4.27
CA ILE A 58 26.61 -11.06 -5.44
C ILE A 58 27.44 -11.34 -6.70
N ALA A 59 26.82 -11.99 -7.68
CA ALA A 59 27.41 -12.18 -9.00
C ALA A 59 26.75 -11.26 -10.03
N PHE A 60 27.58 -10.67 -10.89
CA PHE A 60 27.18 -9.81 -11.99
C PHE A 60 27.68 -10.40 -13.31
N ARG A 61 26.86 -10.28 -14.37
CA ARG A 61 27.36 -10.41 -15.73
C ARG A 61 27.91 -9.06 -16.18
N ILE A 62 29.13 -9.04 -16.68
CA ILE A 62 29.81 -7.81 -17.09
C ILE A 62 29.96 -7.78 -18.61
N GLY A 63 29.55 -6.67 -19.21
CA GLY A 63 29.65 -6.42 -20.64
C GLY A 63 30.90 -5.63 -21.03
N PRO A 64 31.12 -5.39 -22.33
CA PRO A 64 32.30 -4.69 -22.84
C PRO A 64 32.46 -3.25 -22.34
N SER A 65 31.37 -2.61 -21.93
CA SER A 65 31.37 -1.24 -21.41
C SER A 65 31.73 -1.14 -19.93
N PHE A 66 31.84 -2.27 -19.21
CA PHE A 66 32.12 -2.29 -17.77
C PHE A 66 33.49 -1.69 -17.44
N ALA A 67 33.54 -0.73 -16.53
CA ALA A 67 34.77 -0.05 -16.11
C ALA A 67 34.93 0.08 -14.58
N GLY A 68 33.88 -0.16 -13.80
CA GLY A 68 33.93 0.14 -12.37
C GLY A 68 32.75 -0.40 -11.58
N ILE A 69 32.90 -0.40 -10.26
CA ILE A 69 31.78 -0.55 -9.33
C ILE A 69 31.72 0.65 -8.39
N LEU A 70 30.51 1.06 -8.05
CA LEU A 70 30.21 1.99 -6.98
C LEU A 70 29.48 1.24 -5.89
N VAL A 71 30.04 1.28 -4.68
CA VAL A 71 29.42 0.72 -3.48
C VAL A 71 29.00 1.87 -2.59
N ARG A 72 27.71 1.94 -2.27
CA ARG A 72 27.17 2.90 -1.29
C ARG A 72 26.78 2.16 -0.04
N CYS A 73 26.99 2.77 1.12
CA CYS A 73 26.43 2.27 2.37
C CYS A 73 25.36 3.23 2.87
N TRP A 74 24.28 2.65 3.39
CA TRP A 74 23.08 3.35 3.80
C TRP A 74 22.68 2.91 5.19
N ASP A 75 22.17 3.84 5.98
CA ASP A 75 21.49 3.61 7.25
C ASP A 75 19.99 3.52 6.97
N ARG A 76 19.42 2.33 7.16
CA ARG A 76 18.03 2.04 6.87
C ARG A 76 17.15 2.80 7.84
N ASN A 77 16.39 3.76 7.32
CA ASN A 77 15.38 4.48 8.06
C ASN A 77 14.01 3.92 7.71
N ARG A 78 13.18 3.70 8.73
CA ARG A 78 11.82 3.23 8.52
C ARG A 78 10.87 4.33 8.06
N LEU A 79 11.12 5.59 8.42
CA LEU A 79 10.15 6.69 8.24
C LEU A 79 10.68 7.89 7.45
N ARG A 80 11.96 7.88 7.09
CA ARG A 80 12.63 8.95 6.36
C ARG A 80 13.47 8.31 5.26
N ALA A 81 14.02 9.12 4.37
CA ALA A 81 14.98 8.62 3.41
C ALA A 81 16.16 7.93 4.13
N ASP A 82 16.63 6.83 3.56
CA ASP A 82 17.82 6.15 4.08
C ASP A 82 19.00 7.13 4.08
N ARG A 83 19.66 7.27 5.22
CA ARG A 83 20.76 8.24 5.37
C ARG A 83 22.03 7.64 4.76
N SER A 84 22.75 8.39 3.93
CA SER A 84 24.01 7.90 3.39
C SER A 84 25.06 7.80 4.50
N LEU A 85 25.75 6.67 4.56
CA LEU A 85 26.93 6.44 5.41
C LEU A 85 28.24 6.62 4.61
N GLY A 86 28.12 6.88 3.31
CA GLY A 86 29.22 7.12 2.39
C GLY A 86 29.18 6.21 1.17
N GLN A 87 30.22 6.31 0.35
CA GLN A 87 30.41 5.51 -0.84
C GLN A 87 31.88 5.28 -1.18
N VAL A 88 32.16 4.24 -1.95
CA VAL A 88 33.46 4.01 -2.59
C VAL A 88 33.26 3.63 -4.06
N THR A 89 34.08 4.20 -4.93
CA THR A 89 34.17 3.81 -6.34
C THR A 89 35.45 3.03 -6.57
N ILE A 90 35.34 1.81 -7.09
CA ILE A 90 36.47 0.95 -7.45
C ILE A 90 36.49 0.85 -8.97
N LYS A 91 37.52 1.42 -9.60
CA LYS A 91 37.70 1.38 -11.06
C LYS A 91 38.55 0.17 -11.43
N PHE A 92 38.15 -0.57 -12.46
CA PHE A 92 38.89 -1.71 -12.97
C PHE A 92 39.74 -1.27 -14.16
N ASN A 93 41.03 -1.58 -14.10
CA ASN A 93 41.89 -1.52 -15.29
C ASN A 93 42.07 -2.94 -15.87
N LYS A 94 42.52 -3.02 -17.12
CA LYS A 94 42.71 -4.31 -17.83
C LYS A 94 43.64 -5.28 -17.08
N SER A 95 44.57 -4.78 -16.26
CA SER A 95 45.44 -5.59 -15.40
C SER A 95 44.75 -6.13 -14.14
N MET A 96 43.83 -5.39 -13.52
CA MET A 96 43.03 -5.85 -12.37
C MET A 96 42.02 -6.92 -12.77
N MET A 97 41.54 -6.89 -14.02
CA MET A 97 40.74 -7.97 -14.58
C MET A 97 41.54 -9.26 -14.84
N ALA A 98 42.88 -9.18 -14.80
CA ALA A 98 43.78 -10.34 -14.94
C ALA A 98 44.21 -10.92 -13.59
N SER A 99 44.24 -10.11 -12.51
CA SER A 99 44.37 -10.61 -11.14
C SER A 99 43.06 -11.25 -10.71
N GLN A 100 43.04 -12.57 -10.56
CA GLN A 100 41.82 -13.36 -10.32
C GLN A 100 41.03 -12.96 -9.06
N LYS A 101 41.65 -12.29 -8.07
CA LYS A 101 41.00 -11.93 -6.80
C LYS A 101 41.53 -10.63 -6.20
N LEU A 102 40.64 -9.77 -5.72
CA LEU A 102 40.90 -8.60 -4.88
C LEU A 102 40.27 -8.85 -3.51
N ASP A 103 40.95 -8.51 -2.43
CA ASP A 103 40.46 -8.63 -1.06
C ASP A 103 41.06 -7.49 -0.23
N GLN A 104 40.28 -6.42 -0.01
CA GLN A 104 40.81 -5.18 0.55
C GLN A 104 39.76 -4.38 1.32
N TRP A 105 40.25 -3.60 2.28
CA TRP A 105 39.50 -2.54 2.93
C TRP A 105 39.47 -1.26 2.10
N PHE A 106 38.28 -0.68 1.99
CA PHE A 106 38.04 0.55 1.26
C PHE A 106 37.46 1.61 2.19
N THR A 107 38.15 2.75 2.30
CA THR A 107 37.65 3.90 3.05
C THR A 107 36.47 4.54 2.32
N MET A 108 35.39 4.78 3.06
CA MET A 108 34.19 5.42 2.51
C MET A 108 34.34 6.93 2.45
N THR A 109 33.85 7.51 1.36
CA THR A 109 33.83 8.97 1.13
C THR A 109 32.40 9.50 1.15
N PRO A 110 32.16 10.74 1.59
CA PRO A 110 30.84 11.36 1.46
C PRO A 110 30.40 11.40 0.00
N ARG A 111 29.11 11.20 -0.27
CA ARG A 111 28.56 11.30 -1.63
C ARG A 111 28.46 12.76 -2.10
N LYS A 112 28.23 13.69 -1.17
CA LYS A 112 28.14 15.14 -1.41
C LYS A 112 28.73 15.90 -0.24
N GLU A 113 29.06 17.17 -0.47
CA GLU A 113 29.47 18.09 0.58
C GLU A 113 28.36 18.22 1.63
N GLY A 114 28.71 17.98 2.91
CA GLY A 114 27.76 17.98 4.03
C GLY A 114 27.12 16.63 4.38
N GLU A 115 27.29 15.58 3.58
CA GLU A 115 26.84 14.22 3.94
C GLU A 115 27.85 13.51 4.87
N ASP A 116 27.37 12.52 5.62
CA ASP A 116 28.25 11.64 6.39
C ASP A 116 29.09 10.77 5.45
N GLY A 117 30.39 10.77 5.69
CA GLY A 117 31.32 9.81 5.09
C GLY A 117 32.34 9.43 6.15
N GLY A 118 32.44 8.14 6.44
CA GLY A 118 33.35 7.64 7.45
C GLY A 118 33.32 6.12 7.53
N GLY A 119 34.39 5.57 8.10
CA GLY A 119 34.55 4.13 8.20
C GLY A 119 35.09 3.48 6.94
N GLU A 120 35.17 2.16 7.00
CA GLU A 120 35.78 1.32 5.97
C GLU A 120 34.88 0.12 5.68
N VAL A 121 34.85 -0.33 4.44
CA VAL A 121 34.14 -1.56 4.03
C VAL A 121 35.13 -2.57 3.47
N HIS A 122 35.01 -3.82 3.91
CA HIS A 122 35.85 -4.92 3.45
C HIS A 122 35.19 -5.63 2.27
N ILE A 123 35.79 -5.53 1.10
CA ILE A 123 35.23 -6.03 -0.15
C ILE A 123 36.20 -6.99 -0.81
N GLN A 124 35.68 -8.17 -1.14
CA GLN A 124 36.31 -9.16 -1.99
C GLN A 124 35.70 -9.11 -3.38
N ILE A 125 36.54 -9.24 -4.41
CA ILE A 125 36.12 -9.24 -5.81
C ILE A 125 36.84 -10.37 -6.54
N GLN A 126 36.13 -11.14 -7.34
CA GLN A 126 36.68 -12.19 -8.18
C GLN A 126 36.17 -12.05 -9.61
N CYS A 127 37.09 -12.09 -10.57
CA CYS A 127 36.78 -12.00 -12.01
C CYS A 127 36.96 -13.38 -12.65
N GLY A 128 35.94 -13.87 -13.36
CA GLY A 128 35.96 -15.18 -14.04
C GLY A 128 35.40 -16.33 -13.18
N GLU A 129 35.42 -17.55 -13.73
CA GLU A 129 34.96 -18.75 -13.02
C GLU A 129 36.01 -19.19 -11.99
N PRO A 130 35.62 -19.61 -10.77
CA PRO A 130 36.55 -20.16 -9.80
C PRO A 130 37.24 -21.39 -10.40
N SER A 131 38.57 -21.39 -10.43
CA SER A 131 39.35 -22.55 -10.89
C SER A 131 39.25 -23.68 -9.87
N ASP A 132 38.54 -24.75 -10.22
CA ASP A 132 38.59 -26.03 -9.51
C ASP A 132 39.90 -26.74 -9.81
N GLU A 133 40.99 -26.42 -9.09
CA GLU A 133 42.18 -27.28 -9.05
C GLU A 133 42.79 -27.32 -7.65
N GLU A 134 42.43 -28.35 -6.88
CA GLU A 134 43.40 -29.16 -6.13
C GLU A 134 42.83 -30.58 -5.92
N HIS A 135 43.21 -31.50 -6.82
CA HIS A 135 43.10 -32.93 -6.61
C HIS A 135 44.46 -33.57 -6.91
N THR A 136 45.13 -34.13 -5.89
CA THR A 136 45.26 -35.60 -5.74
C THR A 136 46.28 -36.02 -4.67
N SER A 137 45.74 -36.66 -3.61
CA SER A 137 46.19 -37.97 -3.05
C SER A 137 47.49 -38.00 -2.22
N THR A 138 47.68 -38.76 -1.12
CA THR A 138 47.10 -39.99 -0.55
C THR A 138 47.48 -40.06 0.93
N GLY A 139 46.67 -40.69 1.80
CA GLY A 139 47.20 -41.19 3.09
C GLY A 139 46.16 -41.47 4.18
N LYS A 140 45.89 -42.76 4.41
CA LYS A 140 45.04 -43.37 5.44
C LYS A 140 45.39 -42.93 6.88
N ASP A 141 44.39 -42.75 7.76
CA ASP A 141 44.01 -43.75 8.79
C ASP A 141 42.81 -43.33 9.70
N ARG A 142 41.84 -44.27 9.76
CA ARG A 142 41.08 -44.82 10.92
C ARG A 142 40.33 -43.96 11.97
N SER A 143 39.00 -44.24 12.02
CA SER A 143 38.18 -44.63 13.20
C SER A 143 37.76 -43.52 14.19
N ALA A 144 36.55 -43.39 14.75
CA ALA A 144 35.23 -44.05 14.65
C ALA A 144 34.21 -43.28 15.54
N THR A 145 32.93 -43.16 15.09
CA THR A 145 31.62 -43.09 15.82
C THR A 145 31.39 -42.01 16.93
N ILE A 146 30.22 -41.41 17.23
CA ILE A 146 28.76 -41.71 17.12
C ILE A 146 27.94 -40.39 17.16
N ALA A 147 26.78 -40.39 16.48
CA ALA A 147 25.44 -39.90 16.88
C ALA A 147 24.90 -38.51 16.47
N ASN A 148 23.74 -38.63 15.81
CA ASN A 148 22.54 -37.78 15.80
C ASN A 148 22.50 -36.55 14.89
N GLY A 149 21.55 -36.56 13.95
CA GLY A 149 21.11 -35.37 13.23
C GLY A 149 20.45 -35.66 11.88
N GLU A 150 19.14 -35.89 11.93
CA GLU A 150 18.10 -35.61 10.93
C GLU A 150 18.41 -35.53 9.42
N VAL A 151 17.60 -36.29 8.67
CA VAL A 151 17.37 -36.14 7.24
C VAL A 151 16.50 -34.90 6.98
N ILE A 152 16.99 -33.96 6.16
CA ILE A 152 16.12 -33.07 5.38
C ILE A 152 16.56 -33.16 3.93
N ALA A 153 15.58 -33.49 3.08
CA ALA A 153 15.72 -33.79 1.67
C ALA A 153 16.18 -32.59 0.82
N GLU A 154 16.83 -32.95 -0.28
CA GLU A 154 17.29 -32.11 -1.40
C GLU A 154 16.26 -31.05 -1.84
N VAL A 155 16.72 -29.80 -1.96
CA VAL A 155 16.03 -28.74 -2.69
C VAL A 155 16.67 -28.61 -4.06
N GLN A 156 15.91 -28.92 -5.10
CA GLN A 156 16.30 -28.67 -6.50
C GLN A 156 16.42 -27.16 -6.78
N PRO A 157 17.24 -26.75 -7.77
CA PRO A 157 17.47 -25.34 -8.07
C PRO A 157 16.18 -24.67 -8.57
N SER A 158 15.81 -23.57 -7.91
CA SER A 158 14.71 -22.69 -8.29
C SER A 158 14.92 -22.12 -9.69
N GLN A 159 13.91 -22.30 -10.56
CA GLN A 159 13.82 -21.74 -11.89
C GLN A 159 14.01 -20.21 -11.89
N GLU A 160 14.87 -19.73 -12.79
CA GLU A 160 15.00 -18.30 -13.11
C GLU A 160 13.65 -17.75 -13.59
N PHE A 161 13.09 -16.80 -12.84
CA PHE A 161 11.96 -16.00 -13.30
C PHE A 161 12.49 -14.96 -14.30
N THR A 162 12.35 -15.23 -15.59
CA THR A 162 12.61 -14.24 -16.65
C THR A 162 11.60 -13.10 -16.57
N SER A 163 11.99 -11.89 -16.99
CA SER A 163 11.12 -10.70 -16.99
C SER A 163 9.82 -10.92 -17.77
N GLU A 164 9.84 -11.77 -18.79
CA GLU A 164 8.66 -12.19 -19.55
C GLU A 164 7.71 -13.08 -18.73
N ALA A 165 8.22 -13.93 -17.84
CA ALA A 165 7.41 -14.73 -16.93
C ALA A 165 6.81 -13.87 -15.80
N VAL A 166 7.54 -12.86 -15.33
CA VAL A 166 7.02 -11.86 -14.37
C VAL A 166 5.98 -10.97 -15.03
N ASP A 167 6.17 -10.51 -16.26
CA ASP A 167 5.19 -9.74 -17.04
C ASP A 167 3.95 -10.57 -17.42
N LYS A 168 4.11 -11.88 -17.66
CA LYS A 168 2.99 -12.81 -17.87
C LYS A 168 2.21 -13.06 -16.58
N LYS A 169 2.89 -13.18 -15.42
CA LYS A 169 2.26 -13.27 -14.09
C LYS A 169 1.63 -11.95 -13.65
N LEU A 170 2.21 -10.80 -14.03
CA LEU A 170 1.68 -9.45 -13.81
C LEU A 170 0.43 -9.18 -14.64
N LYS A 171 0.36 -9.72 -15.87
CA LYS A 171 -0.88 -9.74 -16.66
C LYS A 171 -1.94 -10.56 -15.91
N GLU A 172 -1.60 -11.71 -15.35
CA GLU A 172 -2.56 -12.58 -14.63
C GLU A 172 -3.08 -12.00 -13.29
N THR A 173 -2.38 -11.05 -12.66
CA THR A 173 -2.82 -10.38 -11.42
C THR A 173 -3.48 -9.02 -11.69
N THR A 174 -4.81 -9.02 -11.59
CA THR A 174 -5.72 -7.87 -11.71
C THR A 174 -5.86 -7.31 -13.13
N HIS A 175 -6.56 -8.07 -13.97
CA HIS A 175 -7.30 -7.53 -15.09
C HIS A 175 -8.71 -7.11 -14.62
N VAL A 176 -9.07 -5.83 -14.82
CA VAL A 176 -10.45 -5.53 -15.22
C VAL A 176 -10.59 -6.15 -16.61
N VAL A 177 -11.02 -7.41 -16.70
CA VAL A 177 -11.28 -8.06 -18.00
C VAL A 177 -12.57 -7.49 -18.55
N ILE A 178 -12.44 -6.49 -19.42
CA ILE A 178 -13.45 -6.17 -20.43
C ILE A 178 -13.26 -7.23 -21.52
N GLU A 179 -14.22 -8.14 -21.68
CA GLU A 179 -14.22 -9.05 -22.82
C GLU A 179 -14.38 -8.20 -24.09
N SER A 180 -13.59 -8.54 -25.11
CA SER A 180 -13.61 -7.89 -26.42
C SER A 180 -14.95 -8.12 -27.10
N ASP A 181 -15.78 -7.08 -27.18
CA ASP A 181 -16.84 -6.97 -28.17
C ASP A 181 -16.27 -6.36 -29.47
N SER A 182 -16.93 -6.66 -30.60
CA SER A 182 -16.46 -6.48 -31.98
C SER A 182 -15.92 -5.08 -32.34
N GLU A 183 -14.97 -5.05 -33.30
CA GLU A 183 -14.19 -3.89 -33.78
C GLU A 183 -15.00 -2.66 -34.26
N GLU A 184 -16.32 -2.73 -34.39
CA GLU A 184 -17.16 -1.56 -34.74
C GLU A 184 -17.75 -0.80 -33.54
N GLU A 185 -17.83 -1.41 -32.34
CA GLU A 185 -18.33 -0.73 -31.12
C GLU A 185 -17.21 -0.11 -30.25
N THR A 186 -15.94 -0.30 -30.64
CA THR A 186 -14.74 0.12 -29.90
C THR A 186 -14.36 1.60 -30.02
N LYS A 187 -15.25 2.46 -30.55
CA LYS A 187 -15.07 3.92 -30.49
C LYS A 187 -15.68 4.49 -29.21
N SER A 188 -14.86 4.44 -28.16
CA SER A 188 -15.01 5.09 -26.85
C SER A 188 -15.65 4.22 -25.74
N ARG A 189 -14.80 3.74 -24.81
CA ARG A 189 -14.81 4.08 -23.37
C ARG A 189 -14.26 2.92 -22.53
N ILE A 190 -13.30 3.23 -21.67
CA ILE A 190 -12.97 2.43 -20.47
C ILE A 190 -12.93 3.40 -19.29
N GLY A 191 -13.53 3.00 -18.18
CA GLY A 191 -14.29 3.83 -17.24
C GLY A 191 -15.75 3.38 -17.31
N VAL A 192 -16.40 3.17 -16.16
CA VAL A 192 -17.80 2.74 -16.07
C VAL A 192 -18.64 3.60 -17.02
N PRO A 193 -19.29 3.03 -18.05
CA PRO A 193 -20.18 3.79 -18.91
C PRO A 193 -21.09 4.68 -18.07
N GLN A 194 -21.59 5.77 -18.65
CA GLN A 194 -22.71 6.49 -18.03
C GLN A 194 -23.88 5.53 -17.67
N THR A 195 -23.86 4.35 -18.29
CA THR A 195 -24.85 3.30 -18.32
C THR A 195 -24.44 1.98 -17.60
N SER A 196 -24.08 2.10 -16.32
CA SER A 196 -23.70 1.05 -15.34
C SER A 196 -24.35 -0.35 -15.23
N LEU A 197 -25.08 -0.92 -16.18
CA LEU A 197 -25.81 -2.20 -15.99
C LEU A 197 -26.00 -3.01 -17.29
N GLU A 198 -25.05 -2.94 -18.22
CA GLU A 198 -25.32 -3.27 -19.63
C GLU A 198 -25.11 -4.72 -20.10
N LYS A 199 -24.84 -5.70 -19.21
CA LYS A 199 -25.14 -7.09 -19.60
C LYS A 199 -26.62 -7.33 -19.36
N LEU A 200 -27.44 -6.90 -20.31
CA LEU A 200 -28.80 -7.43 -20.47
C LEU A 200 -28.64 -8.94 -20.46
N THR A 201 -29.12 -9.56 -19.39
CA THR A 201 -29.35 -11.00 -19.46
C THR A 201 -30.31 -11.17 -20.63
N LYS A 202 -30.07 -12.13 -21.53
CA LYS A 202 -30.76 -12.25 -22.84
C LYS A 202 -32.30 -12.14 -22.77
N ASP A 203 -32.85 -12.23 -21.57
CA ASP A 203 -34.26 -12.31 -21.24
C ASP A 203 -34.81 -11.12 -20.45
N ALA A 204 -34.02 -10.09 -20.07
CA ALA A 204 -34.48 -8.92 -19.33
C ALA A 204 -35.18 -7.87 -20.21
N LYS A 205 -36.12 -8.31 -21.05
CA LYS A 205 -36.81 -7.48 -22.06
C LYS A 205 -37.68 -6.37 -21.44
N GLU A 206 -38.04 -6.52 -20.17
CA GLU A 206 -39.01 -5.64 -19.50
C GLU A 206 -38.34 -4.56 -18.65
N ILE A 207 -37.02 -4.56 -18.48
CA ILE A 207 -36.29 -3.46 -17.81
C ILE A 207 -35.95 -2.38 -18.83
N MET A 208 -36.50 -1.19 -18.62
CA MET A 208 -36.14 0.02 -19.36
C MET A 208 -35.19 0.87 -18.55
N PHE A 209 -34.22 1.46 -19.25
CA PHE A 209 -33.26 2.36 -18.67
C PHE A 209 -33.56 3.81 -19.07
N TYR A 210 -33.49 4.75 -18.12
CA TYR A 210 -33.70 6.17 -18.34
C TYR A 210 -32.49 6.99 -17.93
N ASN A 211 -32.46 8.27 -18.32
CA ASN A 211 -31.42 9.22 -17.92
C ASN A 211 -30.00 8.71 -18.20
N LYS A 212 -29.82 8.10 -19.37
CA LYS A 212 -28.57 7.45 -19.81
C LYS A 212 -28.18 6.31 -18.86
N ASN A 213 -29.13 5.42 -18.59
CA ASN A 213 -29.08 4.23 -17.73
C ASN A 213 -28.62 4.48 -16.29
N MET A 214 -28.89 5.70 -15.82
CA MET A 214 -28.83 6.06 -14.40
C MET A 214 -30.12 5.68 -13.67
N GLU A 215 -31.20 5.40 -14.39
CA GLU A 215 -32.43 4.85 -13.82
C GLU A 215 -32.77 3.54 -14.52
N ALA A 216 -33.30 2.58 -13.76
CA ALA A 216 -33.82 1.32 -14.25
C ALA A 216 -35.25 1.14 -13.73
N GLY A 217 -36.16 0.74 -14.61
CA GLY A 217 -37.55 0.48 -14.26
C GLY A 217 -38.08 -0.75 -14.97
N ASN A 218 -38.80 -1.60 -14.24
CA ASN A 218 -39.53 -2.71 -14.85
C ASN A 218 -40.86 -2.19 -15.42
N THR A 219 -41.03 -2.38 -16.73
CA THR A 219 -42.17 -1.94 -17.54
C THR A 219 -43.16 -3.05 -17.86
N SER A 220 -42.93 -4.26 -17.32
CA SER A 220 -43.86 -5.37 -17.43
C SER A 220 -45.26 -4.98 -16.99
N SER A 221 -46.27 -5.54 -17.66
CA SER A 221 -47.65 -5.54 -17.19
C SER A 221 -47.95 -6.71 -16.24
N ASN A 222 -47.01 -7.64 -16.05
CA ASN A 222 -47.18 -8.85 -15.26
C ASN A 222 -46.72 -8.64 -13.81
N THR A 223 -47.63 -8.77 -12.85
CA THR A 223 -47.36 -8.64 -11.41
C THR A 223 -46.41 -9.70 -10.85
N SER A 224 -46.22 -10.80 -11.56
CA SER A 224 -45.28 -11.87 -11.22
C SER A 224 -43.89 -11.68 -11.86
N SER A 225 -43.72 -10.65 -12.68
CA SER A 225 -42.41 -10.37 -13.31
C SER A 225 -41.37 -10.03 -12.24
N LEU A 226 -40.19 -10.62 -12.39
CA LEU A 226 -38.98 -10.26 -11.67
C LEU A 226 -37.83 -10.38 -12.65
N GLU A 227 -37.38 -9.24 -13.15
CA GLU A 227 -36.27 -9.17 -14.08
C GLU A 227 -34.99 -8.77 -13.35
N TYR A 228 -33.85 -9.14 -13.92
CA TYR A 228 -32.54 -8.89 -13.31
C TYR A 228 -31.54 -8.39 -14.34
N VAL A 229 -30.67 -7.51 -13.87
CA VAL A 229 -29.55 -6.93 -14.62
C VAL A 229 -28.29 -7.03 -13.79
N VAL A 230 -27.19 -7.38 -14.44
CA VAL A 230 -25.87 -7.47 -13.84
C VAL A 230 -24.97 -6.39 -14.41
N GLY A 231 -24.13 -5.82 -13.56
CA GLY A 231 -23.11 -4.88 -13.98
C GLY A 231 -22.09 -5.53 -14.91
N ASN A 232 -21.49 -4.71 -15.75
CA ASN A 232 -20.37 -5.08 -16.62
C ASN A 232 -19.00 -4.86 -15.94
N VAL A 233 -18.97 -4.32 -14.72
CA VAL A 233 -17.75 -4.05 -13.96
C VAL A 233 -17.47 -5.19 -13.00
N LYS A 234 -16.33 -5.87 -13.23
CA LYS A 234 -15.86 -7.01 -12.42
C LYS A 234 -14.83 -6.49 -11.40
N ILE A 235 -15.12 -6.65 -10.11
CA ILE A 235 -14.22 -6.31 -8.99
C ILE A 235 -13.69 -7.58 -8.32
N ASN A 236 -12.53 -7.53 -7.66
CA ASN A 236 -11.86 -8.74 -7.14
C ASN A 236 -11.12 -8.60 -5.81
N ARG A 237 -10.92 -7.38 -5.27
CA ARG A 237 -10.19 -7.08 -4.02
C ARG A 237 -10.63 -5.75 -3.46
N GLY A 238 -10.39 -5.49 -2.17
CA GLY A 238 -10.72 -4.22 -1.51
C GLY A 238 -12.21 -4.09 -1.16
N LYS A 239 -12.64 -2.88 -0.78
CA LYS A 239 -14.02 -2.58 -0.41
C LYS A 239 -14.69 -1.73 -1.47
N TRP A 240 -15.87 -2.13 -1.94
CA TRP A 240 -16.58 -1.46 -3.04
C TRP A 240 -18.03 -1.15 -2.68
N TYR A 241 -18.52 -0.01 -3.17
CA TYR A 241 -19.84 0.47 -2.82
C TYR A 241 -20.58 1.05 -4.03
N TYR A 242 -21.89 0.80 -4.04
CA TYR A 242 -22.84 1.53 -4.87
C TYR A 242 -24.16 1.67 -4.10
N GLU A 243 -25.01 2.60 -4.52
CA GLU A 243 -26.34 2.79 -3.91
C GLU A 243 -27.42 2.92 -4.98
N ILE A 244 -28.66 2.71 -4.58
CA ILE A 244 -29.84 3.02 -5.38
C ILE A 244 -30.74 3.99 -4.63
N LYS A 245 -31.38 4.92 -5.35
CA LYS A 245 -32.52 5.67 -4.85
C LYS A 245 -33.80 5.04 -5.38
N VAL A 246 -34.71 4.67 -4.48
CA VAL A 246 -36.02 4.13 -4.87
C VAL A 246 -36.85 5.27 -5.45
N ILE A 247 -37.19 5.17 -6.74
CA ILE A 247 -38.08 6.13 -7.40
C ILE A 247 -39.52 5.69 -7.25
N SER A 248 -39.76 4.40 -7.46
CA SER A 248 -41.03 3.75 -7.18
C SER A 248 -40.75 2.34 -6.67
N ARG A 249 -41.24 2.02 -5.48
CA ARG A 249 -41.04 0.70 -4.85
C ARG A 249 -41.62 -0.42 -5.70
N GLY A 250 -42.72 -0.18 -6.39
CA GLY A 250 -43.45 -1.19 -7.14
C GLY A 250 -43.69 -2.46 -6.32
N HIS A 251 -43.60 -3.62 -6.96
CA HIS A 251 -43.86 -4.90 -6.32
C HIS A 251 -42.62 -5.51 -5.63
N ARG A 252 -41.41 -5.34 -6.18
CA ARG A 252 -40.22 -6.00 -5.62
C ARG A 252 -38.92 -5.34 -6.09
N ILE A 253 -38.00 -5.08 -5.17
CA ILE A 253 -36.65 -4.59 -5.51
C ILE A 253 -35.64 -5.44 -4.75
N LEU A 254 -34.61 -5.92 -5.45
CA LEU A 254 -33.45 -6.56 -4.83
C LEU A 254 -32.17 -5.92 -5.39
N LEU A 255 -31.20 -5.66 -4.53
CA LEU A 255 -29.87 -5.21 -4.93
C LEU A 255 -28.79 -6.00 -4.19
N GLY A 256 -27.62 -6.13 -4.80
CA GLY A 256 -26.48 -6.75 -4.14
C GLY A 256 -25.31 -7.00 -5.06
N TRP A 257 -24.60 -8.09 -4.82
CA TRP A 257 -23.47 -8.53 -5.62
C TRP A 257 -23.66 -9.96 -6.10
N SER A 258 -23.03 -10.31 -7.21
CA SER A 258 -23.12 -11.65 -7.77
C SER A 258 -21.80 -12.09 -8.40
N THR A 259 -21.66 -13.39 -8.62
CA THR A 259 -20.59 -13.97 -9.44
C THR A 259 -20.71 -13.52 -10.89
N THR A 260 -19.60 -13.44 -11.62
CA THR A 260 -19.58 -12.96 -13.03
C THR A 260 -20.40 -13.79 -14.02
N ASN A 261 -20.73 -15.03 -13.68
CA ASN A 261 -21.56 -15.95 -14.48
C ASN A 261 -23.00 -16.07 -13.96
N TYR A 262 -23.46 -15.14 -13.12
CA TYR A 262 -24.80 -15.19 -12.52
C TYR A 262 -25.90 -15.16 -13.59
N ASN A 263 -26.70 -16.23 -13.62
CA ASN A 263 -27.87 -16.39 -14.44
C ASN A 263 -28.88 -17.30 -13.69
N PRO A 264 -29.86 -16.72 -12.96
CA PRO A 264 -30.88 -17.48 -12.25
C PRO A 264 -31.79 -18.29 -13.17
N LYS A 265 -32.00 -17.87 -14.43
CA LYS A 265 -32.80 -18.64 -15.42
C LYS A 265 -32.09 -19.93 -15.84
N ALA A 266 -30.76 -19.94 -15.78
CA ALA A 266 -29.92 -21.12 -16.08
C ALA A 266 -29.36 -21.81 -14.82
N ASN A 267 -29.80 -21.43 -13.61
CA ASN A 267 -29.26 -21.90 -12.34
C ASN A 267 -27.73 -21.81 -12.25
N ALA A 268 -27.15 -20.73 -12.78
CA ALA A 268 -25.71 -20.52 -12.81
C ALA A 268 -25.29 -19.35 -11.90
N GLY A 269 -24.16 -19.53 -11.22
CA GLY A 269 -23.59 -18.51 -10.34
C GLY A 269 -24.35 -18.31 -9.03
N GLU A 270 -23.81 -17.43 -8.18
CA GLU A 270 -24.40 -17.04 -6.89
C GLU A 270 -24.66 -15.53 -6.88
N ALA A 271 -25.72 -15.12 -6.19
CA ALA A 271 -25.99 -13.73 -5.85
C ALA A 271 -26.31 -13.60 -4.36
N TRP A 272 -25.86 -12.48 -3.79
CA TRP A 272 -26.08 -12.08 -2.42
C TRP A 272 -26.77 -10.74 -2.45
N VAL A 273 -28.06 -10.74 -2.13
CA VAL A 273 -28.92 -9.57 -2.35
C VAL A 273 -29.78 -9.27 -1.14
N TYR A 274 -30.13 -8.00 -0.98
CA TYR A 274 -31.14 -7.54 -0.05
C TYR A 274 -32.43 -7.27 -0.81
N ASP A 275 -33.50 -7.98 -0.44
CA ASP A 275 -34.87 -7.72 -0.87
C ASP A 275 -35.48 -6.65 0.02
N VAL A 276 -35.39 -5.39 -0.44
CA VAL A 276 -35.85 -4.21 0.30
C VAL A 276 -37.36 -4.23 0.50
N THR A 277 -38.10 -4.95 -0.35
CA THR A 277 -39.55 -5.03 -0.25
C THR A 277 -39.96 -5.98 0.86
N LYS A 278 -39.31 -7.15 0.94
CA LYS A 278 -39.63 -8.20 1.92
C LYS A 278 -38.88 -8.09 3.24
N GLN A 279 -37.89 -7.19 3.32
CA GLN A 279 -36.97 -7.06 4.44
C GLN A 279 -36.26 -8.40 4.69
N GLU A 280 -35.63 -8.90 3.63
CA GLU A 280 -34.97 -10.21 3.62
C GLU A 280 -33.61 -10.13 2.94
N LYS A 281 -32.59 -10.71 3.56
CA LYS A 281 -31.33 -11.00 2.86
C LYS A 281 -31.43 -12.38 2.22
N VAL A 282 -30.98 -12.50 0.97
CA VAL A 282 -31.17 -13.68 0.14
C VAL A 282 -29.83 -14.14 -0.44
N ARG A 283 -29.55 -15.44 -0.30
CA ARG A 283 -28.43 -16.14 -0.93
C ARG A 283 -28.87 -17.54 -1.37
N GLY A 284 -29.03 -17.75 -2.67
CA GLY A 284 -29.55 -19.03 -3.18
C GLY A 284 -30.87 -19.38 -2.50
N ASN A 285 -30.92 -20.51 -1.78
CA ASN A 285 -32.11 -20.95 -1.04
C ASN A 285 -32.19 -20.40 0.40
N PHE A 286 -31.16 -19.69 0.87
CA PHE A 286 -31.14 -19.11 2.21
C PHE A 286 -31.82 -17.74 2.20
N VAL A 287 -32.82 -17.58 3.05
CA VAL A 287 -33.61 -16.36 3.21
C VAL A 287 -33.75 -16.09 4.70
N GLU A 288 -33.37 -14.89 5.14
CA GLU A 288 -33.47 -14.46 6.53
C GLU A 288 -34.01 -13.04 6.61
N LYS A 289 -34.79 -12.74 7.66
CA LYS A 289 -35.25 -11.36 7.91
C LYS A 289 -34.08 -10.43 8.17
N TYR A 290 -34.10 -9.27 7.51
CA TYR A 290 -33.02 -8.30 7.56
C TYR A 290 -33.50 -6.92 7.10
N GLY A 291 -32.96 -5.86 7.69
CA GLY A 291 -33.22 -4.48 7.28
C GLY A 291 -34.58 -3.93 7.76
N GLU A 292 -34.91 -2.75 7.25
CA GLU A 292 -36.09 -1.96 7.66
C GLU A 292 -37.02 -1.70 6.46
N PRO A 293 -38.32 -1.39 6.68
CA PRO A 293 -39.26 -1.06 5.61
C PRO A 293 -38.76 0.07 4.73
N THR A 294 -38.81 -0.10 3.41
CA THR A 294 -38.34 0.89 2.42
C THR A 294 -39.50 1.56 1.71
N SER A 295 -39.40 2.87 1.51
CA SER A 295 -40.38 3.74 0.83
C SER A 295 -39.78 4.42 -0.39
N ASP A 296 -40.62 5.05 -1.20
CA ASP A 296 -40.16 5.90 -2.30
C ASP A 296 -39.29 7.06 -1.75
N ASN A 297 -38.25 7.39 -2.50
CA ASN A 297 -37.15 8.30 -2.17
C ASN A 297 -36.10 7.81 -1.17
N ASP A 298 -36.29 6.66 -0.52
CA ASP A 298 -35.22 6.07 0.28
C ASP A 298 -34.01 5.69 -0.60
N VAL A 299 -32.82 5.83 -0.03
CA VAL A 299 -31.56 5.43 -0.64
C VAL A 299 -31.04 4.17 0.04
N ILE A 300 -30.81 3.14 -0.75
CA ILE A 300 -30.30 1.85 -0.27
C ILE A 300 -28.89 1.63 -0.80
N GLY A 301 -27.93 1.64 0.11
CA GLY A 301 -26.52 1.41 -0.17
C GLY A 301 -26.15 -0.08 -0.09
N CYS A 302 -25.15 -0.48 -0.86
CA CYS A 302 -24.63 -1.84 -0.89
C CYS A 302 -23.09 -1.82 -0.95
N GLY A 303 -22.48 -2.14 0.18
CA GLY A 303 -21.03 -2.32 0.33
C GLY A 303 -20.64 -3.79 0.26
N LEU A 304 -19.53 -4.08 -0.43
CA LEU A 304 -18.86 -5.37 -0.42
C LEU A 304 -17.40 -5.24 0.01
N ASP A 305 -16.97 -6.05 0.96
CA ASP A 305 -15.60 -6.13 1.46
C ASP A 305 -15.01 -7.53 1.20
N PHE A 306 -14.04 -7.60 0.28
CA PHE A 306 -13.37 -8.85 -0.09
C PHE A 306 -12.46 -9.41 1.00
N GLU A 307 -11.95 -8.56 1.89
CA GLU A 307 -10.98 -8.95 2.92
C GLU A 307 -11.69 -9.59 4.10
N SER A 308 -12.73 -8.91 4.60
CA SER A 308 -13.55 -9.46 5.69
C SER A 308 -14.59 -10.48 5.20
N LYS A 309 -14.79 -10.62 3.89
CA LYS A 309 -15.82 -11.48 3.28
C LYS A 309 -17.22 -11.15 3.78
N THR A 310 -17.50 -9.84 3.86
CA THR A 310 -18.78 -9.31 4.34
C THR A 310 -19.41 -8.39 3.31
N MET A 311 -20.74 -8.28 3.39
CA MET A 311 -21.50 -7.24 2.71
C MET A 311 -22.26 -6.43 3.73
N HIS A 312 -22.38 -5.12 3.51
CA HIS A 312 -23.17 -4.22 4.34
C HIS A 312 -24.24 -3.55 3.48
N PHE A 313 -25.45 -3.46 4.01
CA PHE A 313 -26.50 -2.67 3.39
C PHE A 313 -26.81 -1.46 4.26
N TYR A 314 -27.11 -0.35 3.59
CA TYR A 314 -27.34 0.93 4.26
C TYR A 314 -28.70 1.45 3.84
N LYS A 315 -29.43 2.09 4.75
CA LYS A 315 -30.64 2.84 4.42
C LYS A 315 -30.43 4.29 4.81
N ASN A 316 -30.53 5.18 3.83
CA ASN A 316 -30.31 6.63 4.00
C ASN A 316 -29.01 6.92 4.74
N GLY A 317 -27.94 6.20 4.40
CA GLY A 317 -26.61 6.31 5.00
C GLY A 317 -26.41 5.56 6.33
N LYS A 318 -27.47 5.04 6.97
CA LYS A 318 -27.37 4.25 8.21
C LYS A 318 -27.09 2.78 7.90
N ASP A 319 -26.03 2.22 8.47
CA ASP A 319 -25.71 0.79 8.37
C ASP A 319 -26.81 -0.07 9.02
N MET A 320 -27.28 -1.09 8.29
CA MET A 320 -28.30 -2.05 8.76
C MET A 320 -27.69 -3.38 9.23
N GLY A 321 -26.36 -3.48 9.27
CA GLY A 321 -25.61 -4.60 9.83
C GLY A 321 -24.98 -5.48 8.75
N ALA A 322 -23.92 -6.18 9.15
CA ALA A 322 -23.16 -7.05 8.26
C ALA A 322 -23.96 -8.30 7.85
N VAL A 323 -23.85 -8.65 6.58
CA VAL A 323 -24.10 -9.99 6.06
C VAL A 323 -22.74 -10.68 5.96
N HIS A 324 -22.60 -11.84 6.61
CA HIS A 324 -21.35 -12.60 6.66
C HIS A 324 -21.34 -13.76 5.67
N ASP A 325 -20.16 -14.37 5.48
CA ASP A 325 -19.92 -15.50 4.57
C ASP A 325 -20.28 -15.19 3.11
N VAL A 326 -20.11 -13.93 2.75
CA VAL A 326 -20.37 -13.38 1.42
C VAL A 326 -19.06 -13.37 0.66
N VAL A 327 -19.08 -13.72 -0.62
CA VAL A 327 -17.89 -13.81 -1.49
C VAL A 327 -17.01 -15.04 -1.21
N THR A 328 -17.43 -16.15 -1.78
CA THR A 328 -16.58 -17.33 -2.06
C THR A 328 -15.83 -17.22 -3.41
N THR A 329 -16.08 -16.13 -4.15
CA THR A 329 -15.64 -15.94 -5.54
C THR A 329 -14.42 -15.03 -5.64
N LYS A 330 -13.57 -15.29 -6.64
CA LYS A 330 -12.44 -14.42 -7.00
C LYS A 330 -12.87 -13.08 -7.60
N ARG A 331 -14.12 -12.97 -8.09
CA ARG A 331 -14.66 -11.77 -8.75
C ARG A 331 -16.15 -11.59 -8.48
N ALA A 332 -16.58 -10.35 -8.30
CA ALA A 332 -17.99 -9.97 -8.13
C ALA A 332 -18.41 -8.86 -9.11
N VAL A 333 -19.70 -8.78 -9.41
CA VAL A 333 -20.35 -7.71 -10.19
C VAL A 333 -21.61 -7.24 -9.45
N PRO A 334 -21.99 -5.95 -9.54
CA PRO A 334 -23.25 -5.49 -8.93
C PRO A 334 -24.44 -6.15 -9.64
N VAL A 335 -25.52 -6.42 -8.91
CA VAL A 335 -26.75 -6.99 -9.46
C VAL A 335 -27.96 -6.24 -8.93
N LEU A 336 -28.93 -6.00 -9.80
CA LEU A 336 -30.21 -5.36 -9.49
C LEU A 336 -31.33 -6.22 -10.06
N CYS A 337 -32.35 -6.49 -9.25
CA CYS A 337 -33.57 -7.18 -9.67
C CYS A 337 -34.78 -6.27 -9.42
N LEU A 338 -35.64 -6.11 -10.42
CA LEU A 338 -36.82 -5.25 -10.37
C LEU A 338 -38.05 -6.06 -10.74
N GLY A 339 -39.03 -6.06 -9.84
CA GLY A 339 -40.36 -6.58 -10.08
C GLY A 339 -41.28 -5.54 -10.71
N TYR A 340 -42.50 -5.96 -11.03
CA TYR A 340 -43.56 -5.12 -11.59
C TYR A 340 -43.61 -3.68 -11.03
N HIS A 341 -43.60 -2.68 -11.91
CA HIS A 341 -43.64 -1.23 -11.61
C HIS A 341 -42.52 -0.70 -10.70
N SER A 342 -41.53 -1.51 -10.34
CA SER A 342 -40.40 -1.04 -9.54
C SER A 342 -39.45 -0.21 -10.40
N ARG A 343 -39.01 0.93 -9.87
CA ARG A 343 -38.10 1.86 -10.55
C ARG A 343 -37.12 2.49 -9.57
N VAL A 344 -35.85 2.55 -9.97
CA VAL A 344 -34.75 3.04 -9.12
C VAL A 344 -33.80 3.90 -9.93
N ALA A 345 -33.16 4.88 -9.30
CA ALA A 345 -31.93 5.49 -9.79
C ALA A 345 -30.74 4.75 -9.19
N VAL A 346 -29.67 4.51 -9.94
CA VAL A 346 -28.47 3.81 -9.48
C VAL A 346 -27.30 4.79 -9.46
N ASN A 347 -26.62 4.88 -8.32
CA ASN A 347 -25.41 5.69 -8.14
C ASN A 347 -24.21 4.77 -7.90
N PHE A 348 -23.36 4.64 -8.92
CA PHE A 348 -22.10 3.91 -8.86
C PHE A 348 -20.92 4.75 -8.34
N GLY A 349 -21.18 5.95 -7.80
CA GLY A 349 -20.17 6.91 -7.33
C GLY A 349 -19.96 8.11 -8.25
N ARG A 350 -20.95 8.40 -9.11
CA ARG A 350 -20.96 9.63 -9.92
C ARG A 350 -21.43 10.84 -9.09
N GLN A 351 -22.27 10.59 -8.10
CA GLN A 351 -22.73 11.57 -7.12
C GLN A 351 -22.21 11.15 -5.75
N ASN A 352 -22.08 12.11 -4.83
CA ASN A 352 -21.77 11.80 -3.44
C ASN A 352 -22.79 10.81 -2.88
N PHE A 353 -22.30 9.79 -2.17
CA PHE A 353 -23.15 8.84 -1.48
C PHE A 353 -23.87 9.51 -0.31
N VAL A 354 -25.04 8.98 0.07
CA VAL A 354 -25.86 9.57 1.14
C VAL A 354 -25.28 9.36 2.55
N GLY A 355 -24.41 8.36 2.73
CA GLY A 355 -23.75 8.08 4.02
C GLY A 355 -22.25 8.08 3.94
N GLU A 356 -21.61 8.02 5.11
CA GLU A 356 -20.17 7.79 5.21
C GLU A 356 -19.85 6.35 4.81
N THR A 357 -19.12 6.21 3.71
CA THR A 357 -18.68 4.91 3.18
C THR A 357 -17.20 4.72 3.50
N GLU A 358 -16.84 4.84 4.78
CA GLU A 358 -15.43 4.84 5.20
C GLU A 358 -14.72 3.56 4.69
N GLY A 359 -13.64 3.77 3.92
CA GLY A 359 -12.85 2.71 3.31
C GLY A 359 -13.43 2.05 2.06
N TYR A 360 -14.66 2.38 1.64
CA TYR A 360 -15.27 1.86 0.41
C TYR A 360 -14.96 2.73 -0.82
N LEU A 361 -14.59 2.07 -1.93
CA LEU A 361 -14.38 2.70 -3.23
C LEU A 361 -15.65 2.66 -4.09
N PRO A 362 -15.91 3.71 -4.89
CA PRO A 362 -17.01 3.69 -5.85
C PRO A 362 -16.70 2.74 -7.02
N ILE A 363 -17.75 2.19 -7.62
CA ILE A 363 -17.60 1.37 -8.85
C ILE A 363 -17.20 2.25 -10.05
N HIS A 364 -17.68 3.50 -10.12
CA HIS A 364 -17.40 4.44 -11.20
C HIS A 364 -15.97 5.01 -11.14
N LEU A 365 -15.15 4.63 -12.12
CA LEU A 365 -13.83 5.22 -12.36
C LEU A 365 -13.96 6.42 -13.33
N MET A 366 -13.35 7.56 -12.98
CA MET A 366 -13.53 8.86 -13.64
C MET A 366 -12.57 9.12 -14.82
N LEU A 367 -11.84 8.11 -15.30
CA LEU A 367 -10.82 8.23 -16.35
C LEU A 367 -11.17 7.44 -17.60
N THR A 368 -10.75 7.94 -18.76
CA THR A 368 -10.79 7.24 -20.06
C THR A 368 -9.68 6.20 -20.20
N GLU A 369 -9.74 5.30 -21.20
CA GLU A 369 -8.68 4.31 -21.47
C GLU A 369 -7.31 4.96 -21.69
N LYS A 370 -7.24 5.99 -22.55
CA LYS A 370 -6.01 6.72 -22.84
C LYS A 370 -5.43 7.37 -21.58
N GLU A 371 -6.30 7.88 -20.72
CA GLU A 371 -5.91 8.45 -19.44
C GLU A 371 -5.44 7.36 -18.46
N MET A 372 -6.12 6.21 -18.41
CA MET A 372 -5.69 5.06 -17.63
C MET A 372 -4.34 4.53 -18.09
N GLU A 373 -4.08 4.45 -19.40
CA GLU A 373 -2.75 4.14 -19.94
C GLU A 373 -1.70 5.16 -19.52
N ALA A 374 -2.05 6.45 -19.52
CA ALA A 374 -1.17 7.51 -19.04
C ALA A 374 -0.85 7.33 -17.55
N VAL A 375 -1.85 7.00 -16.72
CA VAL A 375 -1.66 6.70 -15.29
C VAL A 375 -0.83 5.43 -15.08
N VAL A 376 -1.04 4.38 -15.86
CA VAL A 376 -0.21 3.16 -15.81
C VAL A 376 1.24 3.47 -16.19
N LYS A 377 1.46 4.33 -17.19
CA LYS A 377 2.80 4.81 -17.58
C LYS A 377 3.44 5.63 -16.45
N LEU A 378 2.69 6.52 -15.80
CA LEU A 378 3.16 7.24 -14.61
C LEU A 378 3.55 6.27 -13.49
N PHE A 379 2.71 5.28 -13.18
CA PHE A 379 3.05 4.27 -12.17
C PHE A 379 4.32 3.50 -12.55
N THR A 380 4.50 3.16 -13.83
CA THR A 380 5.69 2.45 -14.32
C THR A 380 6.95 3.32 -14.24
N HIS A 381 6.81 4.64 -14.37
CA HIS A 381 7.92 5.58 -14.19
C HIS A 381 8.41 5.58 -12.74
N TYR A 382 7.50 5.74 -11.78
CA TYR A 382 7.87 5.81 -10.37
C TYR A 382 8.18 4.45 -9.74
N ARG A 383 7.53 3.36 -10.21
CA ARG A 383 7.59 2.02 -9.59
C ARG A 383 7.64 2.12 -8.06
N VAL A 384 6.57 2.67 -7.48
CA VAL A 384 6.46 3.29 -6.15
C VAL A 384 6.77 2.33 -4.97
N HIS A 385 8.00 1.82 -4.93
CA HIS A 385 8.64 1.09 -3.85
C HIS A 385 10.00 1.76 -3.57
N GLY A 386 10.37 1.93 -2.30
CA GLY A 386 11.65 2.54 -1.93
C GLY A 386 11.81 3.97 -2.48
N THR A 387 12.88 4.24 -3.24
CA THR A 387 13.19 5.60 -3.74
C THR A 387 12.12 6.16 -4.67
N GLY A 388 11.36 5.30 -5.35
CA GLY A 388 10.28 5.71 -6.25
C GLY A 388 9.11 6.42 -5.55
N PHE A 389 8.86 6.08 -4.28
CA PHE A 389 7.90 6.80 -3.44
C PHE A 389 8.34 8.24 -3.20
N LEU A 390 9.60 8.45 -2.79
CA LEU A 390 10.13 9.78 -2.51
C LEU A 390 10.17 10.66 -3.76
N GLU A 391 10.49 10.08 -4.92
CA GLU A 391 10.43 10.79 -6.21
C GLU A 391 9.00 11.22 -6.53
N PHE A 392 8.02 10.33 -6.37
CA PHE A 392 6.60 10.67 -6.54
C PHE A 392 6.18 11.80 -5.59
N MET A 393 6.52 11.70 -4.29
CA MET A 393 6.17 12.70 -3.28
C MET A 393 6.75 14.08 -3.60
N LYS A 394 8.00 14.13 -4.07
CA LYS A 394 8.63 15.37 -4.52
C LYS A 394 7.88 15.99 -5.70
N ASP A 395 7.49 15.19 -6.69
CA ASP A 395 6.84 15.69 -7.90
C ASP A 395 5.42 16.22 -7.61
N VAL A 396 4.67 15.56 -6.71
CA VAL A 396 3.37 16.06 -6.23
C VAL A 396 3.48 17.25 -5.29
N GLY A 397 4.69 17.64 -4.87
CA GLY A 397 4.96 18.90 -4.18
C GLY A 397 5.20 18.80 -2.68
N ALA A 398 5.57 17.63 -2.16
CA ALA A 398 6.10 17.53 -0.79
C ALA A 398 7.41 18.34 -0.68
N VAL A 399 7.55 19.11 0.40
CA VAL A 399 8.72 19.96 0.66
C VAL A 399 9.94 19.15 1.11
N GLY A 400 9.71 17.96 1.68
CA GLY A 400 10.73 17.05 2.18
C GLY A 400 10.12 15.70 2.54
N ASP A 401 10.96 14.79 3.05
CA ASP A 401 10.51 13.49 3.58
C ASP A 401 9.86 13.60 4.97
N ASP A 402 9.89 14.78 5.57
CA ASP A 402 9.24 15.15 6.83
C ASP A 402 7.97 16.01 6.63
N ASP A 403 7.45 16.06 5.40
CA ASP A 403 6.22 16.79 5.08
C ASP A 403 4.98 16.00 5.54
N PRO A 404 4.02 16.60 6.25
CA PRO A 404 2.76 15.93 6.60
C PRO A 404 1.99 15.38 5.39
N MET A 405 2.21 15.93 4.19
CA MET A 405 1.66 15.40 2.93
C MET A 405 1.98 13.91 2.73
N MET A 406 3.11 13.43 3.26
CA MET A 406 3.51 12.02 3.23
C MET A 406 2.41 11.10 3.78
N PHE A 407 1.81 11.47 4.92
CA PHE A 407 0.72 10.72 5.52
C PHE A 407 -0.64 11.01 4.86
N VAL A 408 -0.85 12.20 4.32
CA VAL A 408 -2.05 12.52 3.54
C VAL A 408 -2.14 11.62 2.30
N VAL A 409 -1.01 11.43 1.59
CA VAL A 409 -0.94 10.49 0.47
C VAL A 409 -1.25 9.08 0.93
N ALA A 410 -0.57 8.59 1.97
CA ALA A 410 -0.81 7.24 2.49
C ALA A 410 -2.29 7.00 2.84
N ASN A 411 -2.95 7.98 3.47
CA ASN A 411 -4.36 7.90 3.82
C ASN A 411 -5.28 7.91 2.61
N ARG A 412 -5.08 8.85 1.67
CA ARG A 412 -5.97 9.04 0.51
C ARG A 412 -5.79 7.99 -0.57
N PHE A 413 -4.60 7.39 -0.65
CA PHE A 413 -4.30 6.29 -1.56
C PHE A 413 -4.66 4.93 -0.94
N HIS A 414 -5.10 4.90 0.32
CA HIS A 414 -5.38 3.68 1.07
C HIS A 414 -4.18 2.72 1.07
N CYS A 415 -2.98 3.25 1.29
CA CYS A 415 -1.74 2.48 1.29
C CYS A 415 -1.76 1.41 2.38
N SER A 416 -1.53 0.18 1.96
CA SER A 416 -1.43 -1.00 2.83
C SER A 416 -0.04 -1.16 3.47
N HIS A 417 1.01 -0.64 2.82
CA HIS A 417 2.39 -0.78 3.27
C HIS A 417 3.10 0.56 3.35
N MET A 418 4.03 0.65 4.30
CA MET A 418 4.74 1.89 4.58
C MET A 418 5.68 2.28 3.43
N TRP A 419 5.50 3.49 2.90
CA TRP A 419 6.31 4.06 1.80
C TRP A 419 6.25 3.27 0.50
N GLU A 420 5.20 2.49 0.34
CA GLU A 420 4.92 1.76 -0.88
C GLU A 420 3.50 2.07 -1.31
N ILE A 421 3.33 2.37 -2.60
CA ILE A 421 2.01 2.46 -3.20
C ILE A 421 1.94 1.32 -4.20
N SER A 422 1.07 0.36 -3.93
CA SER A 422 0.81 -0.71 -4.89
C SER A 422 0.22 -0.15 -6.18
N ARG A 423 0.36 -0.92 -7.26
CA ARG A 423 -0.24 -0.56 -8.55
C ARG A 423 -1.73 -0.28 -8.44
N ASP A 424 -2.44 -1.12 -7.68
CA ASP A 424 -3.89 -1.04 -7.54
C ASP A 424 -4.28 0.23 -6.78
N GLU A 425 -3.64 0.52 -5.64
CA GLU A 425 -3.83 1.76 -4.86
C GLU A 425 -3.55 3.02 -5.68
N PHE A 426 -2.45 3.03 -6.45
CA PHE A 426 -2.07 4.17 -7.27
C PHE A 426 -3.10 4.42 -8.38
N ILE A 427 -3.39 3.38 -9.17
CA ILE A 427 -4.29 3.50 -10.32
C ILE A 427 -5.72 3.80 -9.86
N SER A 428 -6.22 3.10 -8.83
CA SER A 428 -7.57 3.33 -8.32
C SER A 428 -7.74 4.75 -7.80
N THR A 429 -6.72 5.31 -7.14
CA THR A 429 -6.81 6.66 -6.59
C THR A 429 -6.84 7.71 -7.67
N PHE A 430 -5.95 7.61 -8.67
CA PHE A 430 -6.00 8.49 -9.86
C PHE A 430 -7.35 8.35 -10.58
N ALA A 431 -7.84 7.11 -10.71
CA ALA A 431 -9.06 6.78 -11.43
C ALA A 431 -10.31 7.32 -10.75
N VAL A 432 -10.52 7.04 -9.47
CA VAL A 432 -11.68 7.49 -8.68
C VAL A 432 -11.71 9.02 -8.57
N ASN A 433 -10.55 9.67 -8.53
CA ASN A 433 -10.45 11.12 -8.36
C ASN A 433 -10.39 11.91 -9.68
N GLY A 434 -10.53 11.26 -10.84
CA GLY A 434 -10.55 11.94 -12.14
C GLY A 434 -9.24 12.69 -12.43
N CYS A 435 -8.13 12.15 -11.97
CA CYS A 435 -6.80 12.73 -12.08
C CYS A 435 -5.98 11.97 -13.14
N PRO A 436 -6.15 12.20 -14.45
CA PRO A 436 -5.40 11.50 -15.51
C PRO A 436 -3.91 11.85 -15.59
N THR A 437 -3.50 12.95 -14.97
CA THR A 437 -2.16 13.53 -15.08
C THR A 437 -1.59 13.82 -13.70
N MET A 438 -0.25 13.87 -13.63
CA MET A 438 0.44 14.25 -12.39
C MET A 438 0.01 15.63 -11.91
N GLU A 439 -0.22 16.57 -12.82
CA GLU A 439 -0.63 17.93 -12.49
C GLU A 439 -2.01 17.98 -11.80
N LYS A 440 -2.99 17.21 -12.30
CA LYS A 440 -4.30 17.11 -11.63
C LYS A 440 -4.19 16.43 -10.27
N MET A 441 -3.38 15.37 -10.15
CA MET A 441 -3.16 14.72 -8.87
C MET A 441 -2.50 15.67 -7.86
N LYS A 442 -1.51 16.45 -8.30
CA LYS A 442 -0.87 17.49 -7.49
C LYS A 442 -1.86 18.53 -6.97
N GLN A 443 -2.75 19.03 -7.83
CA GLN A 443 -3.81 19.95 -7.41
C GLN A 443 -4.75 19.32 -6.38
N LYS A 444 -5.14 18.04 -6.60
CA LYS A 444 -6.00 17.29 -5.68
C LYS A 444 -5.32 17.07 -4.32
N LEU A 445 -4.04 16.70 -4.32
CA LEU A 445 -3.24 16.51 -3.10
C LEU A 445 -3.03 17.80 -2.32
N ALA A 446 -2.83 18.93 -3.00
CA ALA A 446 -2.76 20.24 -2.34
C ALA A 446 -4.10 20.59 -1.63
N ALA A 447 -5.23 20.29 -2.26
CA ALA A 447 -6.55 20.45 -1.65
C ALA A 447 -6.73 19.54 -0.43
N TRP A 448 -6.40 18.25 -0.54
CA TRP A 448 -6.48 17.31 0.59
C TRP A 448 -5.54 17.65 1.73
N THR A 449 -4.35 18.16 1.43
CA THR A 449 -3.39 18.61 2.46
C THR A 449 -3.90 19.84 3.20
N THR A 450 -4.68 20.70 2.51
CA THR A 450 -5.35 21.85 3.14
C THR A 450 -6.52 21.38 4.01
N GLU A 451 -7.36 20.48 3.48
CA GLU A 451 -8.47 19.85 4.20
C GLU A 451 -8.00 19.11 5.46
N ALA A 452 -6.87 18.40 5.39
CA ALA A 452 -6.30 17.68 6.52
C ALA A 452 -5.91 18.57 7.71
N LYS A 453 -5.86 19.91 7.55
CA LYS A 453 -5.60 20.85 8.66
C LYS A 453 -6.86 21.15 9.48
N ASP A 454 -8.04 20.89 8.92
CA ASP A 454 -9.31 21.02 9.63
C ASP A 454 -9.39 20.05 10.81
N PRO A 455 -9.90 20.45 11.99
CA PRO A 455 -9.88 19.59 13.18
C PRO A 455 -10.54 18.23 13.01
N SER A 456 -11.63 18.13 12.23
CA SER A 456 -12.35 16.86 12.04
C SER A 456 -11.55 15.90 11.17
N HIS A 457 -11.08 16.37 10.01
CA HIS A 457 -10.27 15.61 9.07
C HIS A 457 -8.90 15.27 9.64
N PHE A 458 -8.29 16.18 10.39
CA PHE A 458 -7.02 15.93 11.08
C PHE A 458 -7.14 14.78 12.07
N ARG A 459 -8.24 14.71 12.84
CA ARG A 459 -8.45 13.63 13.81
C ARG A 459 -8.50 12.26 13.12
N THR A 460 -9.20 12.17 11.98
CA THR A 460 -9.26 10.94 11.18
C THR A 460 -7.87 10.57 10.66
N LEU A 461 -7.13 11.54 10.10
CA LEU A 461 -5.75 11.32 9.63
C LEU A 461 -4.80 10.89 10.77
N TYR A 462 -4.88 11.54 11.92
CA TYR A 462 -4.06 11.25 13.10
C TYR A 462 -4.28 9.81 13.62
N ASN A 463 -5.53 9.37 13.65
CA ASN A 463 -5.87 7.99 14.00
C ASN A 463 -5.38 7.00 12.95
N PHE A 464 -5.54 7.34 11.66
CA PHE A 464 -5.04 6.52 10.56
C PHE A 464 -3.53 6.29 10.65
N VAL A 465 -2.73 7.32 10.97
CA VAL A 465 -1.27 7.19 11.05
C VAL A 465 -0.86 6.10 12.04
N PHE A 466 -1.49 6.00 13.21
CA PHE A 466 -1.19 4.91 14.15
C PHE A 466 -1.47 3.52 13.56
N GLU A 467 -2.62 3.37 12.90
CA GLU A 467 -3.03 2.11 12.26
C GLU A 467 -2.09 1.74 11.10
N TYR A 468 -1.66 2.73 10.34
CA TYR A 468 -0.72 2.58 9.24
C TYR A 468 0.68 2.15 9.72
N LEU A 469 1.16 2.73 10.83
CA LEU A 469 2.49 2.42 11.37
C LEU A 469 2.56 1.07 12.09
N ARG A 470 1.47 0.66 12.76
CA ARG A 470 1.46 -0.60 13.52
C ARG A 470 1.46 -1.82 12.60
N GLU A 471 0.94 -1.69 11.38
CA GLU A 471 0.69 -2.83 10.48
C GLU A 471 -0.10 -3.91 11.24
N ASP A 472 0.40 -5.14 11.33
CA ASP A 472 -0.24 -6.23 12.09
C ASP A 472 0.04 -6.20 13.61
N ARG A 473 0.86 -5.24 14.09
CA ARG A 473 1.23 -5.13 15.51
C ARG A 473 0.12 -4.43 16.32
N LYS A 474 0.08 -4.71 17.62
CA LYS A 474 -0.81 -3.99 18.58
C LYS A 474 -0.25 -2.65 19.05
N ILE A 475 1.03 -2.40 18.81
CA ILE A 475 1.81 -1.26 19.29
C ILE A 475 2.73 -0.75 18.18
N ILE A 476 3.17 0.50 18.28
CA ILE A 476 4.23 1.07 17.43
C ILE A 476 5.50 1.26 18.26
N LEU A 477 6.68 1.18 17.64
CA LEU A 477 7.94 1.44 18.35
C LEU A 477 8.03 2.91 18.71
N THR A 478 8.67 3.25 19.83
CA THR A 478 8.82 4.65 20.27
C THR A 478 9.51 5.51 19.23
N GLU A 479 10.57 5.00 18.59
CA GLU A 479 11.27 5.70 17.50
C GLU A 479 10.31 6.01 16.34
N GLU A 480 9.46 5.05 15.97
CA GLU A 480 8.45 5.24 14.91
C GLU A 480 7.41 6.29 15.32
N ALA A 481 6.94 6.23 16.56
CA ALA A 481 5.97 7.18 17.09
C ALA A 481 6.52 8.61 17.13
N THR A 482 7.76 8.77 17.60
CA THR A 482 8.40 10.10 17.74
C THR A 482 8.54 10.78 16.39
N VAL A 483 9.08 10.09 15.38
CA VAL A 483 9.21 10.64 14.02
C VAL A 483 7.84 10.94 13.42
N ALA A 484 6.86 10.06 13.60
CA ALA A 484 5.51 10.30 13.08
C ALA A 484 4.83 11.51 13.72
N TRP A 485 4.99 11.71 15.03
CA TRP A 485 4.50 12.90 15.73
C TRP A 485 5.18 14.18 15.27
N GLU A 486 6.51 14.17 15.10
CA GLU A 486 7.26 15.32 14.54
C GLU A 486 6.71 15.75 13.17
N ILE A 487 6.38 14.78 12.33
CA ILE A 487 5.82 15.02 11.00
C ILE A 487 4.37 15.48 11.14
N ILE A 488 3.45 14.64 11.63
CA ILE A 488 2.00 14.92 11.56
C ILE A 488 1.58 16.13 12.40
N LEU A 489 2.29 16.43 13.49
CA LEU A 489 2.00 17.56 14.38
C LEU A 489 2.78 18.83 14.00
N LYS A 490 3.53 18.85 12.89
CA LYS A 490 4.30 20.03 12.42
C LYS A 490 3.45 21.30 12.27
N TYR A 491 2.15 21.16 12.02
CA TYR A 491 1.20 22.29 11.92
C TYR A 491 0.60 22.73 13.27
N LYS A 492 0.93 22.08 14.38
CA LYS A 492 0.45 22.39 15.74
C LYS A 492 1.64 22.86 16.59
N PRO A 493 1.78 24.17 16.86
CA PRO A 493 2.92 24.71 17.59
C PRO A 493 2.76 24.53 19.11
N TRP A 494 2.62 23.28 19.57
CA TRP A 494 2.53 22.96 21.00
C TRP A 494 3.91 23.03 21.64
N ALA A 495 4.08 23.93 22.60
CA ALA A 495 5.38 24.17 23.23
C ALA A 495 5.88 22.93 24.02
N LEU A 496 4.97 22.07 24.48
CA LEU A 496 5.30 20.85 25.21
C LEU A 496 5.71 19.68 24.32
N LEU A 497 5.42 19.71 23.01
CA LEU A 497 5.67 18.57 22.14
C LEU A 497 7.16 18.19 22.05
N PRO A 498 8.11 19.13 21.82
CA PRO A 498 9.53 18.79 21.79
C PRO A 498 10.04 18.18 23.10
N ASP A 499 9.56 18.68 24.24
CA ASP A 499 9.90 18.14 25.56
C ASP A 499 9.37 16.73 25.74
N PHE A 500 8.13 16.46 25.33
CA PHE A 500 7.52 15.14 25.41
C PHE A 500 8.27 14.11 24.54
N LEU A 501 8.67 14.49 23.33
CA LEU A 501 9.44 13.64 22.43
C LEU A 501 10.82 13.30 22.99
N ARG A 502 11.48 14.28 23.64
CA ARG A 502 12.76 14.05 24.34
C ARG A 502 12.57 13.11 25.53
N PHE A 503 11.56 13.36 26.36
CA PHE A 503 11.23 12.53 27.52
C PHE A 503 11.05 11.05 27.16
N ILE A 504 10.22 10.74 26.16
CA ILE A 504 9.90 9.34 25.83
C ILE A 504 11.11 8.58 25.27
N GLN A 505 12.06 9.30 24.65
CA GLN A 505 13.33 8.74 24.18
C GLN A 505 14.31 8.51 25.35
N GLU A 506 14.44 9.46 26.28
CA GLU A 506 15.35 9.36 27.44
C GLU A 506 14.95 8.27 28.44
N GLU A 507 13.64 8.13 28.71
CA GLU A 507 13.11 7.08 29.60
C GLU A 507 13.25 5.66 29.01
N GLY A 508 13.69 5.53 27.75
CA GLY A 508 13.92 4.24 27.12
C GLY A 508 12.64 3.42 26.93
N LYS A 509 11.47 4.07 26.84
CA LYS A 509 10.20 3.38 26.54
C LYS A 509 10.34 2.70 25.18
N LYS A 510 9.99 1.41 25.10
CA LYS A 510 10.19 0.62 23.87
C LYS A 510 9.06 0.78 22.85
N ALA A 511 7.87 1.14 23.29
CA ALA A 511 6.69 1.18 22.43
C ALA A 511 5.61 2.15 22.93
N VAL A 512 4.77 2.58 22.00
CA VAL A 512 3.59 3.43 22.22
C VAL A 512 2.33 2.62 21.91
N SER A 513 1.36 2.65 22.82
CA SER A 513 0.05 2.02 22.66
C SER A 513 -0.93 2.95 21.93
N ARG A 514 -2.03 2.38 21.41
CA ARG A 514 -3.11 3.17 20.78
C ARG A 514 -3.69 4.21 21.71
N ASP A 515 -3.90 3.84 22.97
CA ASP A 515 -4.45 4.73 23.99
C ASP A 515 -3.52 5.93 24.23
N VAL A 516 -2.23 5.69 24.47
CA VAL A 516 -1.24 6.78 24.63
C VAL A 516 -1.22 7.68 23.40
N TRP A 517 -1.25 7.11 22.19
CA TRP A 517 -1.30 7.88 20.95
C TRP A 517 -2.52 8.80 20.87
N GLN A 518 -3.71 8.27 21.16
CA GLN A 518 -4.94 9.04 21.14
C GLN A 518 -4.99 10.10 22.25
N GLN A 519 -4.53 9.75 23.45
CA GLN A 519 -4.52 10.65 24.59
C GLN A 519 -3.51 11.80 24.43
N LEU A 520 -2.38 11.62 23.74
CA LEU A 520 -1.42 12.70 23.50
C LEU A 520 -2.07 13.90 22.81
N TRP A 521 -2.93 13.65 21.83
CA TRP A 521 -3.66 14.71 21.14
C TRP A 521 -4.52 15.53 22.12
N HIS A 522 -5.30 14.85 22.97
CA HIS A 522 -6.15 15.50 23.97
C HIS A 522 -5.33 16.21 25.04
N PHE A 523 -4.26 15.58 25.52
CA PHE A 523 -3.34 16.14 26.48
C PHE A 523 -2.73 17.47 25.99
N MET A 524 -2.26 17.50 24.74
CA MET A 524 -1.67 18.72 24.15
C MET A 524 -2.71 19.81 23.85
N GLN A 525 -3.98 19.45 23.64
CA GLN A 525 -5.07 20.42 23.56
C GLN A 525 -5.39 21.04 24.92
N THR A 526 -5.35 20.24 25.99
CA THR A 526 -5.60 20.70 27.36
C THR A 526 -4.44 21.52 27.91
N PHE A 527 -3.20 21.10 27.62
CA PHE A 527 -1.97 21.72 28.13
C PHE A 527 -1.03 22.15 26.98
N PRO A 528 -1.38 23.17 26.18
CA PRO A 528 -0.59 23.53 24.99
C PRO A 528 0.78 24.15 25.31
N ASN A 529 0.92 24.78 26.49
CA ASN A 529 2.09 25.61 26.82
C ASN A 529 2.85 25.14 28.07
N HIS A 530 2.14 24.74 29.14
CA HIS A 530 2.73 24.39 30.44
C HIS A 530 1.87 23.38 31.19
N LEU A 531 2.46 22.71 32.18
CA LEU A 531 1.81 21.70 33.04
C LEU A 531 1.49 22.20 34.46
N ASN A 532 1.42 23.52 34.66
CA ASN A 532 1.18 24.09 36.00
C ASN A 532 -0.14 23.65 36.62
N ASP A 533 -1.16 23.46 35.80
CA ASP A 533 -2.52 23.04 36.21
C ASP A 533 -2.74 21.53 36.04
N TYR A 534 -1.64 20.76 35.85
CA TYR A 534 -1.74 19.31 35.69
C TYR A 534 -1.97 18.63 37.05
N ASP A 535 -3.03 17.83 37.12
CA ASP A 535 -3.39 17.00 38.27
C ASP A 535 -3.01 15.53 38.02
N ASP A 536 -2.14 14.98 38.85
CA ASP A 536 -1.65 13.60 38.77
C ASP A 536 -2.68 12.56 39.26
N GLN A 537 -3.83 13.01 39.77
CA GLN A 537 -4.98 12.15 40.09
C GLN A 537 -5.99 12.05 38.94
N SER A 538 -5.77 12.76 37.85
CA SER A 538 -6.63 12.72 36.67
C SER A 538 -6.50 11.39 35.92
N SER A 539 -7.48 11.07 35.06
CA SER A 539 -7.53 9.79 34.32
C SER A 539 -6.59 9.71 33.10
N TRP A 540 -5.50 10.48 33.10
CA TRP A 540 -4.51 10.40 32.03
C TRP A 540 -3.69 9.11 32.14
N PRO A 541 -3.18 8.57 31.03
CA PRO A 541 -2.19 7.49 31.09
C PRO A 541 -1.01 7.88 31.97
N ILE A 542 -0.51 6.93 32.77
CA ILE A 542 0.62 7.13 33.71
C ILE A 542 1.86 7.75 33.08
N LEU A 543 2.03 7.58 31.76
CA LEU A 543 3.09 8.19 30.98
C LEU A 543 3.09 9.72 31.06
N PHE A 544 1.92 10.35 31.18
CA PHE A 544 1.80 11.80 31.30
C PHE A 544 2.15 12.30 32.71
N ASP A 545 1.90 11.49 33.74
CA ASP A 545 2.37 11.76 35.10
C ASP A 545 3.90 11.71 35.14
N GLU A 546 4.49 10.65 34.56
CA GLU A 546 5.94 10.50 34.40
C GLU A 546 6.55 11.68 33.63
N PHE A 547 5.88 12.16 32.57
CA PHE A 547 6.32 13.33 31.80
C PHE A 547 6.31 14.62 32.64
N ASN A 548 5.26 14.85 33.43
CA ASN A 548 5.16 16.01 34.32
C ASN A 548 6.31 16.01 35.34
N ASP A 549 6.60 14.85 35.94
CA ASP A 549 7.70 14.68 36.89
C ASP A 549 9.06 14.91 36.23
N TRP A 550 9.29 14.36 35.04
CA TRP A 550 10.50 14.59 34.25
C TRP A 550 10.69 16.09 33.94
N LYS A 551 9.62 16.80 33.55
CA LYS A 551 9.67 18.24 33.26
C LYS A 551 9.98 19.06 34.51
N LYS A 552 9.40 18.71 35.67
CA LYS A 552 9.72 19.35 36.97
C LYS A 552 11.17 19.13 37.40
N LYS A 553 11.76 17.97 37.12
CA LYS A 553 13.17 17.67 37.41
C LYS A 553 14.11 18.49 36.52
N ASN A 554 13.84 18.54 35.21
CA ASN A 554 14.71 19.23 34.26
C ASN A 554 14.57 20.75 34.30
N GLY A 555 13.37 21.29 34.58
CA GLY A 555 13.17 22.73 34.77
C GLY A 555 13.88 23.30 36.02
N LYS A 556 14.29 22.45 36.97
CA LYS A 556 15.11 22.84 38.13
C LYS A 556 16.62 22.79 37.86
N MET A 557 17.06 22.18 36.76
CA MET A 557 18.47 22.13 36.37
C MET A 557 18.86 23.24 35.38
N GLU A 558 17.88 23.81 34.68
CA GLU A 558 18.06 24.93 33.75
C GLU A 558 17.89 26.32 34.39
N ALA A 559 17.46 26.38 35.67
CA ALA A 559 17.32 27.59 36.48
C ALA A 559 18.39 27.63 37.57
#